data_AF-A0A9P0K0D5-F1
#
_entry.id   AF-A0A9P0K0D5-F1
#
_cell.length_a   1.000
_cell.length_b   1.000
_cell.length_c   1.000
_cell.angle_alpha   90.00
_cell.angle_beta   90.00
_cell.angle_gamma   90.00
#
_symmetry.space_group_name_H-M   'P 1'
#
loop_
_entity.id
_entity.type
_entity.pdbx_description
1 polymer ?
#
loop_
_entity_poly.entity_id
_entity_poly.type
_entity_poly.pdbx_seq_one_letter_code
_entity_poly.pdbx_strand_id
1 'polypeptide(L)'
;MLSGDCWPGLSSYIDFLSPEARAYFANWYRYDKFNGSTETLAGIWNDMNEPSVFNVPQWENTFPPELVHYGNVRHRDIHNMYGFLQTKATHEGLLARDKHLKRPFILTRSYFAGSQRYAAMWTGDNTGDWPYLQVTYSECVLSNLVGHVFCGADVGGFFWDPEPELLQRWYQAGVWLPFYRGHANADTKRREPYLFPDDVQTVVRNALKTRYKHLLVFYTLFYQHVTNGDPVVRPLFYEYPDMIDIDDHILIGTDILATPVMEKGAKTKTVHFPGNEDTFWYRADLCTGNWTVHRGGTNETFNVDIQNSPYFYRAGSIVVVTNKQRTSTEGLLDDHFTIYANADPKGYATGFLYSDDGVSFDYQDKDYFCLLEMKYYTHPVYGFHYEQVKGNMELNFSFKEIVVHEIPESGNIAPISIEVVPGK
;
A
#
# COMPACT_ATOMS: atom_id res chain seq x y z
N MET A 1 30.68 -22.71 13.41
CA MET A 1 30.33 -22.01 12.16
C MET A 1 29.19 -22.80 11.55
N LEU A 2 28.01 -22.21 11.46
CA LEU A 2 26.83 -22.87 10.89
C LEU A 2 27.01 -22.91 9.37
N SER A 3 26.97 -24.09 8.77
CA SER A 3 27.09 -24.27 7.33
C SER A 3 25.93 -25.06 6.76
N GLY A 4 25.38 -24.62 5.64
CA GLY A 4 24.32 -25.29 4.89
C GLY A 4 24.24 -24.73 3.48
N ASP A 5 23.54 -25.42 2.59
CA ASP A 5 23.46 -24.98 1.20
C ASP A 5 22.37 -23.92 1.02
N CYS A 6 22.67 -22.88 0.24
CA CYS A 6 21.73 -21.88 -0.24
C CYS A 6 22.10 -21.51 -1.69
N TRP A 7 21.67 -20.35 -2.19
CA TRP A 7 21.97 -19.91 -3.56
C TRP A 7 23.46 -19.96 -3.95
N PRO A 8 24.43 -19.58 -3.10
CA PRO A 8 25.86 -19.69 -3.42
C PRO A 8 26.45 -21.11 -3.32
N GLY A 9 25.62 -22.13 -3.05
CA GLY A 9 26.08 -23.44 -2.59
C GLY A 9 26.38 -23.43 -1.10
N LEU A 10 27.47 -24.11 -0.70
CA LEU A 10 27.88 -24.20 0.70
C LEU A 10 28.11 -22.80 1.29
N SER A 11 27.24 -22.44 2.23
CA SER A 11 27.18 -21.09 2.80
C SER A 11 27.30 -21.14 4.32
N SER A 12 27.76 -20.05 4.92
CA SER A 12 27.66 -19.82 6.36
C SER A 12 26.71 -18.67 6.64
N TYR A 13 26.04 -18.72 7.78
CA TYR A 13 25.02 -17.74 8.16
C TYR A 13 25.49 -16.86 9.31
N ILE A 14 25.14 -15.58 9.24
CA ILE A 14 25.42 -14.59 10.28
C ILE A 14 24.46 -14.84 11.44
N ASP A 15 25.00 -14.99 12.65
CA ASP A 15 24.15 -15.10 13.84
C ASP A 15 23.61 -13.72 14.24
N PHE A 16 22.45 -13.36 13.70
CA PHE A 16 21.81 -12.07 13.98
C PHE A 16 21.36 -11.90 15.44
N LEU A 17 21.44 -12.92 16.30
CA LEU A 17 21.24 -12.74 17.74
C LEU A 17 22.42 -12.00 18.40
N SER A 18 23.65 -12.19 17.90
CA SER A 18 24.83 -11.45 18.38
C SER A 18 24.75 -9.97 17.99
N PRO A 19 24.83 -9.04 18.97
CA PRO A 19 24.94 -7.61 18.68
C PRO A 19 26.15 -7.25 17.81
N GLU A 20 27.28 -7.91 18.03
CA GLU A 20 28.53 -7.70 17.29
C GLU A 20 28.38 -8.15 15.83
N ALA A 21 27.71 -9.28 15.60
CA ALA A 21 27.40 -9.77 14.26
C ALA A 21 26.44 -8.84 13.50
N ARG A 22 25.43 -8.28 14.17
CA ARG A 22 24.55 -7.26 13.59
C ARG A 22 25.31 -5.98 13.23
N ALA A 23 26.17 -5.49 14.13
CA ALA A 23 26.99 -4.32 13.86
C ALA A 23 27.98 -4.55 12.70
N TYR A 24 28.57 -5.75 12.64
CA TYR A 24 29.41 -6.17 11.52
C TYR A 24 28.64 -6.16 10.20
N PHE A 25 27.44 -6.74 10.17
CA PHE A 25 26.57 -6.75 9.00
C PHE A 25 26.16 -5.34 8.57
N ALA A 26 25.70 -4.51 9.51
CA ALA A 26 25.33 -3.12 9.26
C ALA A 26 26.47 -2.30 8.63
N ASN A 27 27.71 -2.51 9.08
CA ASN A 27 28.88 -1.79 8.58
C ASN A 27 29.19 -2.05 7.09
N TRP A 28 28.70 -3.16 6.52
CA TRP A 28 28.88 -3.44 5.09
C TRP A 28 28.05 -2.53 4.19
N TYR A 29 27.01 -1.86 4.70
CA TYR A 29 26.18 -0.94 3.90
C TYR A 29 26.81 0.43 3.65
N ARG A 30 27.97 0.73 4.23
CA ARG A 30 28.69 1.98 3.96
C ARG A 30 29.06 2.08 2.48
N TYR A 31 28.98 3.28 1.91
CA TYR A 31 29.30 3.54 0.51
C TYR A 31 30.72 3.10 0.10
N ASP A 32 31.70 3.18 1.01
CA ASP A 32 33.08 2.75 0.75
C ASP A 32 33.30 1.23 0.88
N LYS A 33 32.30 0.48 1.36
CA LYS A 33 32.33 -0.98 1.53
C LYS A 33 31.42 -1.68 0.53
N PHE A 34 30.22 -1.14 0.31
CA PHE A 34 29.27 -1.64 -0.66
C PHE A 34 29.56 -1.05 -2.05
N ASN A 35 30.62 -1.54 -2.68
CA ASN A 35 31.04 -1.04 -3.99
C ASN A 35 29.91 -1.14 -5.02
N GLY A 36 29.64 -0.04 -5.73
CA GLY A 36 28.52 0.08 -6.67
C GLY A 36 27.21 0.61 -6.08
N SER A 37 27.09 0.71 -4.76
CA SER A 37 25.96 1.39 -4.12
C SER A 37 26.11 2.91 -4.23
N THR A 38 24.99 3.61 -4.47
CA THR A 38 24.91 5.08 -4.61
C THR A 38 23.81 5.64 -3.73
N GLU A 39 23.80 6.97 -3.52
CA GLU A 39 22.73 7.67 -2.78
C GLU A 39 21.35 7.53 -3.44
N THR A 40 21.34 7.20 -4.75
CA THR A 40 20.14 6.92 -5.55
C THR A 40 19.58 5.52 -5.35
N LEU A 41 20.25 4.66 -4.56
CA LEU A 41 19.68 3.36 -4.20
C LEU A 41 18.35 3.57 -3.46
N ALA A 42 17.27 3.08 -4.05
CA ALA A 42 15.92 3.23 -3.51
C ALA A 42 15.71 2.42 -2.24
N GLY A 43 16.34 1.25 -2.10
CA GLY A 43 16.26 0.42 -0.89
C GLY A 43 16.96 -0.93 -1.02
N ILE A 44 16.73 -1.80 -0.03
CA ILE A 44 17.34 -3.14 0.07
C ILE A 44 16.26 -4.21 0.19
N TRP A 45 16.48 -5.35 -0.45
CA TRP A 45 15.62 -6.52 -0.30
C TRP A 45 16.33 -7.59 0.54
N ASN A 46 15.74 -7.95 1.68
CA ASN A 46 16.15 -9.07 2.53
C ASN A 46 15.25 -10.27 2.25
N ASP A 47 15.81 -11.24 1.53
CA ASP A 47 15.15 -12.50 1.20
C ASP A 47 15.87 -13.68 1.88
N MET A 48 15.23 -14.84 1.88
CA MET A 48 15.77 -16.08 2.45
C MET A 48 16.08 -16.01 3.96
N ASN A 49 15.42 -15.08 4.66
CA ASN A 49 15.78 -14.68 6.02
C ASN A 49 14.97 -15.40 7.12
N GLU A 50 14.26 -16.48 6.81
CA GLU A 50 13.57 -17.32 7.80
C GLU A 50 14.47 -17.89 8.89
N PRO A 51 15.68 -18.44 8.64
CA PRO A 51 16.48 -18.54 7.40
C PRO A 51 16.22 -19.79 6.56
N SER A 52 16.33 -19.65 5.24
CA SER A 52 16.18 -20.77 4.29
C SER A 52 17.51 -21.52 4.07
N VAL A 53 17.47 -22.84 4.20
CA VAL A 53 18.60 -23.76 4.01
C VAL A 53 18.15 -24.96 3.18
N PHE A 54 18.72 -25.14 1.98
CA PHE A 54 18.18 -26.04 0.95
C PHE A 54 18.39 -27.53 1.21
N ASN A 55 19.45 -27.89 1.93
CA ASN A 55 19.88 -29.29 2.08
C ASN A 55 19.52 -29.91 3.44
N VAL A 56 18.48 -29.39 4.11
CA VAL A 56 18.00 -29.89 5.41
C VAL A 56 16.47 -30.05 5.43
N PRO A 57 15.88 -30.85 4.52
CA PRO A 57 14.42 -31.03 4.46
C PRO A 57 13.84 -31.65 5.73
N GLN A 58 14.63 -32.41 6.51
CA GLN A 58 14.23 -32.93 7.81
C GLN A 58 13.94 -31.84 8.85
N TRP A 59 14.43 -30.62 8.61
CA TRP A 59 14.18 -29.41 9.41
C TRP A 59 13.45 -28.37 8.58
N GLU A 60 12.57 -28.81 7.67
CA GLU A 60 11.67 -27.91 6.93
C GLU A 60 12.41 -26.84 6.12
N ASN A 61 13.62 -27.17 5.65
CA ASN A 61 14.51 -26.27 4.94
C ASN A 61 14.89 -25.00 5.74
N THR A 62 15.02 -25.13 7.08
CA THR A 62 15.56 -24.09 7.97
C THR A 62 16.61 -24.66 8.94
N PHE A 63 17.09 -23.86 9.88
CA PHE A 63 18.11 -24.32 10.83
C PHE A 63 17.57 -25.44 11.75
N PRO A 64 18.45 -26.38 12.15
CA PRO A 64 18.11 -27.36 13.17
C PRO A 64 17.69 -26.67 14.49
N PRO A 65 16.66 -27.15 15.20
CA PRO A 65 16.15 -26.52 16.42
C PRO A 65 17.17 -26.47 17.57
N GLU A 66 18.15 -27.38 17.57
CA GLU A 66 19.23 -27.46 18.57
C GLU A 66 20.47 -26.64 18.20
N LEU A 67 20.45 -25.93 17.08
CA LEU A 67 21.52 -24.99 16.75
C LEU A 67 21.67 -23.95 17.86
N VAL A 68 22.90 -23.68 18.30
CA VAL A 68 23.20 -22.73 19.37
C VAL A 68 23.62 -21.38 18.78
N HIS A 69 22.89 -20.34 19.18
CA HIS A 69 23.17 -18.93 18.91
C HIS A 69 23.94 -18.27 20.07
N TYR A 70 24.32 -17.03 19.85
CA TYR A 70 24.90 -16.13 20.85
C TYR A 70 24.18 -16.22 22.21
N GLY A 71 24.97 -16.29 23.28
CA GLY A 71 24.42 -16.41 24.65
C GLY A 71 23.89 -17.80 25.00
N ASN A 72 24.27 -18.85 24.26
CA ASN A 72 23.83 -20.24 24.49
C ASN A 72 22.30 -20.44 24.33
N VAL A 73 21.70 -19.65 23.44
CA VAL A 73 20.26 -19.72 23.11
C VAL A 73 20.06 -20.72 21.97
N ARG A 74 19.05 -21.58 22.05
CA ARG A 74 18.78 -22.55 20.98
C ARG A 74 17.95 -21.90 19.89
N HIS A 75 18.11 -22.34 18.65
CA HIS A 75 17.37 -21.79 17.51
C HIS A 75 15.86 -21.91 17.68
N ARG A 76 15.38 -23.02 18.27
CA ARG A 76 13.95 -23.19 18.62
C ARG A 76 13.36 -22.05 19.46
N ASP A 77 14.19 -21.35 20.25
CA ASP A 77 13.74 -20.27 21.14
C ASP A 77 13.62 -18.92 20.41
N ILE A 78 14.29 -18.77 19.26
CA ILE A 78 14.43 -17.48 18.55
C ILE A 78 14.14 -17.57 17.04
N HIS A 79 13.73 -18.72 16.51
CA HIS A 79 13.57 -18.98 15.08
C HIS A 79 12.84 -17.83 14.36
N ASN A 80 11.64 -17.49 14.83
CA ASN A 80 10.81 -16.43 14.25
C ASN A 80 11.41 -15.01 14.37
N MET A 81 12.39 -14.79 15.26
CA MET A 81 13.06 -13.49 15.40
C MET A 81 14.28 -13.35 14.48
N TYR A 82 14.76 -14.43 13.87
CA TYR A 82 16.00 -14.39 13.08
C TYR A 82 15.89 -13.40 11.91
N GLY A 83 14.84 -13.51 11.09
CA GLY A 83 14.59 -12.60 9.97
C GLY A 83 14.34 -11.16 10.41
N PHE A 84 13.64 -10.97 11.52
CA PHE A 84 13.46 -9.66 12.16
C PHE A 84 14.79 -9.00 12.54
N LEU A 85 15.71 -9.77 13.13
CA LEU A 85 17.02 -9.25 13.55
C LEU A 85 17.93 -8.93 12.36
N GLN A 86 17.86 -9.70 11.26
CA GLN A 86 18.52 -9.34 10.01
C GLN A 86 17.99 -8.01 9.48
N THR A 87 16.68 -7.86 9.37
CA THR A 87 16.03 -6.64 8.88
C THR A 87 16.38 -5.43 9.74
N LYS A 88 16.44 -5.60 11.07
CA LYS A 88 16.90 -4.55 11.99
C LYS A 88 18.36 -4.18 11.73
N ALA A 89 19.25 -5.14 11.50
CA ALA A 89 20.66 -4.88 11.19
C ALA A 89 20.81 -4.17 9.83
N THR A 90 20.03 -4.55 8.82
CA THR A 90 19.94 -3.83 7.53
C THR A 90 19.55 -2.38 7.79
N HIS A 91 18.46 -2.14 8.52
CA HIS A 91 17.97 -0.80 8.84
C HIS A 91 19.03 0.07 9.53
N GLU A 92 19.72 -0.47 10.54
CA GLU A 92 20.84 0.21 11.22
C GLU A 92 21.96 0.59 10.23
N GLY A 93 22.30 -0.30 9.29
CA GLY A 93 23.30 -0.03 8.26
C GLY A 93 22.89 1.08 7.28
N LEU A 94 21.64 1.07 6.83
CA LEU A 94 21.11 2.11 5.92
C LEU A 94 20.98 3.46 6.62
N LEU A 95 20.60 3.50 7.91
CA LEU A 95 20.63 4.74 8.67
C LEU A 95 22.06 5.27 8.81
N ALA A 96 23.01 4.41 9.20
CA ALA A 96 24.39 4.82 9.43
C ALA A 96 25.07 5.36 8.16
N ARG A 97 24.87 4.70 7.01
CA ARG A 97 25.49 5.15 5.73
C ARG A 97 24.98 6.53 5.32
N ASP A 98 23.72 6.84 5.61
CA ASP A 98 23.04 8.09 5.26
C ASP A 98 23.05 9.10 6.41
N LYS A 99 23.90 8.87 7.43
CA LYS A 99 24.07 9.74 8.62
C LYS A 99 22.74 10.07 9.32
N HIS A 100 21.81 9.12 9.30
CA HIS A 100 20.45 9.27 9.84
C HIS A 100 19.62 10.39 9.17
N LEU A 101 19.97 10.81 7.96
CA LEU A 101 19.26 11.88 7.25
C LEU A 101 18.17 11.36 6.30
N LYS A 102 18.15 10.06 5.99
CA LYS A 102 17.24 9.46 5.00
C LYS A 102 16.51 8.25 5.57
N ARG A 103 15.19 8.20 5.36
CA ARG A 103 14.33 7.05 5.69
C ARG A 103 14.72 5.85 4.82
N PRO A 104 15.00 4.67 5.41
CA PRO A 104 15.29 3.46 4.64
C PRO A 104 14.01 2.87 4.02
N PHE A 105 14.13 2.31 2.81
CA PHE A 105 13.17 1.34 2.30
C PHE A 105 13.80 -0.05 2.34
N ILE A 106 13.15 -0.98 3.06
CA ILE A 106 13.56 -2.38 3.14
C ILE A 106 12.33 -3.23 2.82
N LEU A 107 12.53 -4.26 1.99
CA LEU A 107 11.55 -5.33 1.79
C LEU A 107 12.05 -6.59 2.49
N THR A 108 11.20 -7.29 3.24
CA THR A 108 11.58 -8.50 3.98
C THR A 108 10.60 -9.66 3.77
N ARG A 109 11.11 -10.91 3.71
CA ARG A 109 10.26 -12.11 3.60
C ARG A 109 9.82 -12.60 4.97
N SER A 110 10.79 -12.85 5.85
CA SER A 110 10.57 -13.27 7.23
C SER A 110 10.49 -12.07 8.16
N TYR A 111 9.50 -12.09 9.05
CA TYR A 111 9.18 -11.00 9.96
C TYR A 111 8.66 -11.52 11.30
N PHE A 112 8.61 -10.63 12.28
CA PHE A 112 8.05 -10.88 13.61
C PHE A 112 7.30 -9.65 14.11
N ALA A 113 6.65 -9.75 15.27
CA ALA A 113 6.05 -8.60 15.93
C ALA A 113 7.10 -7.49 16.13
N GLY A 114 6.86 -6.32 15.53
CA GLY A 114 7.79 -5.20 15.52
C GLY A 114 8.52 -4.96 14.19
N SER A 115 8.41 -5.86 13.21
CA SER A 115 8.99 -5.68 11.86
C SER A 115 8.43 -4.47 11.12
N GLN A 116 7.20 -4.05 11.43
CA GLN A 116 6.56 -2.88 10.83
C GLN A 116 7.35 -1.57 11.00
N ARG A 117 8.25 -1.51 11.99
CA ARG A 117 9.13 -0.35 12.21
C ARG A 117 10.28 -0.24 11.21
N TYR A 118 10.56 -1.30 10.45
CA TYR A 118 11.82 -1.40 9.70
C TYR A 118 11.63 -1.72 8.22
N ALA A 119 10.57 -2.43 7.83
CA ALA A 119 10.44 -2.93 6.47
C ALA A 119 9.00 -3.09 6.01
N ALA A 120 8.80 -2.95 4.70
CA ALA A 120 7.68 -3.57 3.99
C ALA A 120 7.86 -5.09 3.96
N MET A 121 6.77 -5.82 3.80
CA MET A 121 6.82 -7.26 3.55
C MET A 121 5.98 -7.63 2.33
N TRP A 122 6.25 -8.82 1.79
CA TRP A 122 5.37 -9.43 0.79
C TRP A 122 5.04 -10.87 1.17
N THR A 123 3.98 -11.41 0.59
CA THR A 123 3.45 -12.76 0.91
C THR A 123 4.30 -13.93 0.38
N GLY A 124 5.54 -13.68 -0.03
CA GLY A 124 6.44 -14.70 -0.54
C GLY A 124 6.13 -15.17 -1.96
N ASP A 125 6.56 -16.39 -2.27
CA ASP A 125 6.55 -16.97 -3.61
C ASP A 125 5.16 -17.55 -3.95
N ASN A 126 4.22 -16.65 -4.26
CA ASN A 126 2.86 -16.99 -4.67
C ASN A 126 2.80 -17.55 -6.13
N THR A 127 1.63 -18.00 -6.57
CA THR A 127 1.47 -18.61 -7.90
C THR A 127 0.55 -17.79 -8.79
N GLY A 128 0.83 -17.73 -10.09
CA GLY A 128 0.06 -17.04 -11.12
C GLY A 128 -1.27 -17.71 -11.44
N ASP A 129 -2.13 -17.87 -10.44
CA ASP A 129 -3.47 -18.47 -10.56
C ASP A 129 -4.51 -17.72 -9.70
N TRP A 130 -5.80 -17.86 -10.04
CA TRP A 130 -6.90 -17.10 -9.44
C TRP A 130 -7.06 -17.29 -7.91
N PRO A 131 -6.94 -18.51 -7.34
CA PRO A 131 -7.01 -18.67 -5.90
C PRO A 131 -5.88 -17.93 -5.16
N TYR A 132 -4.71 -17.77 -5.80
CA TYR A 132 -3.58 -17.05 -5.22
C TYR A 132 -3.79 -15.54 -5.25
N LEU A 133 -4.45 -15.00 -6.28
CA LEU A 133 -4.89 -13.60 -6.27
C LEU A 133 -5.80 -13.34 -5.06
N GLN A 134 -6.78 -14.21 -4.80
CA GLN A 134 -7.70 -14.05 -3.67
C GLN A 134 -6.99 -14.18 -2.32
N VAL A 135 -6.27 -15.29 -2.08
CA VAL A 135 -5.67 -15.55 -0.77
C VAL A 135 -4.60 -14.52 -0.40
N THR A 136 -3.76 -14.10 -1.35
CA THR A 136 -2.69 -13.14 -1.06
C THR A 136 -3.25 -11.74 -0.79
N TYR A 137 -4.41 -11.41 -1.38
CA TYR A 137 -5.14 -10.19 -1.04
C TYR A 137 -5.60 -10.22 0.41
N SER A 138 -6.24 -11.32 0.84
CA SER A 138 -6.69 -11.51 2.22
C SER A 138 -5.52 -11.53 3.22
N GLU A 139 -4.40 -12.16 2.89
CA GLU A 139 -3.18 -12.13 3.70
C GLU A 139 -2.68 -10.69 3.93
N CYS A 140 -2.72 -9.85 2.90
CA CYS A 140 -2.31 -8.45 3.03
C CYS A 140 -3.24 -7.63 3.92
N VAL A 141 -4.54 -7.90 3.85
CA VAL A 141 -5.56 -7.26 4.71
C VAL A 141 -5.38 -7.71 6.17
N LEU A 142 -5.13 -9.00 6.41
CA LEU A 142 -4.83 -9.51 7.75
C LEU A 142 -3.53 -8.94 8.33
N SER A 143 -2.49 -8.80 7.50
CA SER A 143 -1.23 -8.17 7.89
C SER A 143 -1.43 -6.73 8.37
N ASN A 144 -2.34 -6.00 7.72
CA ASN A 144 -2.74 -4.65 8.12
C ASN A 144 -3.39 -4.62 9.51
N LEU A 145 -4.28 -5.58 9.84
CA LEU A 145 -4.92 -5.67 11.16
C LEU A 145 -3.94 -5.93 12.30
N VAL A 146 -2.86 -6.69 12.03
CA VAL A 146 -1.82 -6.99 13.03
C VAL A 146 -0.70 -5.95 13.06
N GLY A 147 -0.89 -4.81 12.37
CA GLY A 147 -0.02 -3.64 12.43
C GLY A 147 1.17 -3.67 11.46
N HIS A 148 1.33 -4.70 10.61
CA HIS A 148 2.35 -4.71 9.55
C HIS A 148 1.74 -4.21 8.23
N VAL A 149 1.29 -2.95 8.24
CA VAL A 149 0.45 -2.37 7.18
C VAL A 149 1.12 -2.28 5.81
N PHE A 150 2.46 -2.22 5.73
CA PHE A 150 3.16 -2.09 4.46
C PHE A 150 3.37 -3.46 3.77
N CYS A 151 2.25 -4.08 3.39
CA CYS A 151 2.16 -5.43 2.85
C CYS A 151 1.69 -5.42 1.39
N GLY A 152 2.13 -6.41 0.62
CA GLY A 152 1.73 -6.64 -0.77
C GLY A 152 2.00 -8.06 -1.24
N ALA A 153 1.54 -8.37 -2.44
CA ALA A 153 1.77 -9.66 -3.10
C ALA A 153 2.39 -9.45 -4.48
N ASP A 154 3.09 -10.45 -4.99
CA ASP A 154 3.68 -10.37 -6.32
C ASP A 154 2.59 -10.39 -7.39
N VAL A 155 2.47 -9.26 -8.10
CA VAL A 155 1.44 -9.03 -9.11
C VAL A 155 1.71 -9.94 -10.31
N GLY A 156 0.71 -10.76 -10.62
CA GLY A 156 0.79 -11.82 -11.63
C GLY A 156 1.24 -13.18 -11.08
N GLY A 157 1.66 -13.26 -9.81
CA GLY A 157 2.11 -14.48 -9.14
C GLY A 157 3.53 -14.90 -9.50
N PHE A 158 4.38 -15.21 -8.51
CA PHE A 158 5.80 -15.52 -8.70
C PHE A 158 6.04 -16.74 -9.60
N PHE A 159 5.35 -17.85 -9.32
CA PHE A 159 5.38 -19.05 -10.15
C PHE A 159 4.34 -19.02 -11.27
N TRP A 160 4.62 -19.74 -12.36
CA TRP A 160 3.74 -19.95 -13.53
C TRP A 160 3.49 -18.70 -14.38
N ASP A 161 3.05 -18.93 -15.62
CA ASP A 161 2.66 -17.87 -16.55
C ASP A 161 1.16 -17.55 -16.38
N PRO A 162 0.76 -16.41 -15.80
CA PRO A 162 -0.65 -16.05 -15.69
C PRO A 162 -1.24 -15.77 -17.08
N GLU A 163 -2.50 -16.15 -17.28
CA GLU A 163 -3.23 -15.73 -18.47
C GLU A 163 -3.46 -14.20 -18.48
N PRO A 164 -3.61 -13.57 -19.66
CA PRO A 164 -3.73 -12.11 -19.74
C PRO A 164 -4.87 -11.51 -18.88
N GLU A 165 -6.01 -12.19 -18.78
CA GLU A 165 -7.12 -11.75 -17.93
C GLU A 165 -6.72 -11.70 -16.45
N LEU A 166 -6.09 -12.77 -15.95
CA LEU A 166 -5.60 -12.84 -14.58
C LEU A 166 -4.57 -11.74 -14.31
N LEU A 167 -3.61 -11.53 -15.21
CA LEU A 167 -2.61 -10.48 -15.05
C LEU A 167 -3.28 -9.11 -14.91
N GLN A 168 -4.20 -8.77 -15.81
CA GLN A 168 -4.96 -7.51 -15.77
C GLN A 168 -5.74 -7.33 -14.47
N ARG A 169 -6.46 -8.36 -14.01
CA ARG A 169 -7.18 -8.33 -12.73
C ARG A 169 -6.24 -8.19 -11.53
N TRP A 170 -5.07 -8.81 -11.58
CA TRP A 170 -4.07 -8.68 -10.52
C TRP A 170 -3.51 -7.25 -10.43
N TYR A 171 -3.22 -6.61 -11.58
CA TYR A 171 -2.86 -5.19 -11.60
C TYR A 171 -3.96 -4.33 -11.01
N GLN A 172 -5.24 -4.58 -11.35
CA GLN A 172 -6.39 -3.84 -10.80
C GLN A 172 -6.58 -4.03 -9.29
N ALA A 173 -6.41 -5.24 -8.78
CA ALA A 173 -6.51 -5.52 -7.35
C ALA A 173 -5.33 -4.92 -6.57
N GLY A 174 -4.11 -5.13 -7.08
CA GLY A 174 -2.86 -4.73 -6.44
C GLY A 174 -2.71 -3.22 -6.24
N VAL A 175 -3.41 -2.37 -7.01
CA VAL A 175 -3.36 -0.90 -6.83
C VAL A 175 -3.76 -0.47 -5.42
N TRP A 176 -4.60 -1.26 -4.75
CA TRP A 176 -5.15 -0.94 -3.45
C TRP A 176 -4.32 -1.51 -2.29
N LEU A 177 -3.33 -2.36 -2.56
CA LEU A 177 -2.44 -2.89 -1.52
C LEU A 177 -1.31 -1.90 -1.22
N PRO A 178 -0.88 -1.74 0.04
CA PRO A 178 0.13 -0.75 0.41
C PRO A 178 1.48 -0.93 -0.31
N PHE A 179 1.97 -2.16 -0.43
CA PHE A 179 3.13 -2.52 -1.26
C PHE A 179 2.68 -3.12 -2.60
N TYR A 180 3.22 -2.61 -3.71
CA TYR A 180 2.76 -2.93 -5.06
C TYR A 180 3.92 -3.21 -6.00
N ARG A 181 4.19 -4.49 -6.28
CA ARG A 181 5.35 -4.97 -7.06
C ARG A 181 4.92 -6.03 -8.07
N GLY A 182 5.37 -5.89 -9.32
CA GLY A 182 5.44 -7.01 -10.27
C GLY A 182 6.76 -7.75 -10.10
N HIS A 183 6.72 -9.05 -9.86
CA HIS A 183 7.91 -9.90 -9.69
C HIS A 183 7.61 -11.31 -10.20
N ALA A 184 8.61 -12.02 -10.72
CA ALA A 184 8.41 -13.31 -11.39
C ALA A 184 9.63 -14.22 -11.18
N ASN A 185 9.39 -15.53 -11.12
CA ASN A 185 10.45 -16.53 -11.09
C ASN A 185 11.26 -16.53 -12.40
N ALA A 186 12.55 -16.86 -12.31
CA ALA A 186 13.47 -16.89 -13.45
C ALA A 186 13.03 -17.79 -14.62
N ASP A 187 12.25 -18.85 -14.33
CA ASP A 187 11.78 -19.82 -15.34
C ASP A 187 10.48 -19.36 -16.05
N THR A 188 9.88 -18.23 -15.65
CA THR A 188 8.65 -17.71 -16.26
C THR A 188 8.92 -16.87 -17.50
N LYS A 189 7.89 -16.69 -18.34
CA LYS A 189 7.98 -15.75 -19.46
C LYS A 189 8.09 -14.32 -18.96
N ARG A 190 8.83 -13.50 -19.71
CA ARG A 190 8.87 -12.05 -19.52
C ARG A 190 7.46 -11.48 -19.65
N ARG A 191 7.10 -10.62 -18.69
CA ARG A 191 5.74 -10.10 -18.53
C ARG A 191 5.72 -8.66 -18.05
N GLU A 192 6.77 -7.90 -18.36
CA GLU A 192 6.68 -6.46 -18.26
C GLU A 192 5.47 -5.96 -19.07
N PRO A 193 4.66 -5.01 -18.55
CA PRO A 193 3.37 -4.67 -19.15
C PRO A 193 3.43 -4.33 -20.64
N TYR A 194 4.50 -3.68 -21.08
CA TYR A 194 4.71 -3.25 -22.47
C TYR A 194 4.96 -4.40 -23.46
N LEU A 195 5.07 -5.64 -23.00
CA LEU A 195 5.23 -6.83 -23.86
C LEU A 195 3.90 -7.41 -24.36
N PHE A 196 2.78 -6.99 -23.77
CA PHE A 196 1.45 -7.48 -24.13
C PHE A 196 0.80 -6.64 -25.24
N PRO A 197 -0.28 -7.13 -25.89
CA PRO A 197 -1.02 -6.33 -26.86
C PRO A 197 -1.71 -5.10 -26.23
N ASP A 198 -2.08 -4.12 -27.06
CA ASP A 198 -2.54 -2.79 -26.62
C ASP A 198 -3.77 -2.81 -25.71
N ASP A 199 -4.66 -3.79 -25.86
CA ASP A 199 -5.85 -3.97 -25.02
C ASP A 199 -5.45 -4.31 -23.57
N VAL A 200 -4.53 -5.26 -23.40
CA VAL A 200 -3.96 -5.64 -22.09
C VAL A 200 -3.17 -4.48 -21.50
N GLN A 201 -2.33 -3.83 -22.30
CA GLN A 201 -1.57 -2.67 -21.87
C GLN A 201 -2.49 -1.55 -21.38
N THR A 202 -3.63 -1.33 -22.03
CA THR A 202 -4.59 -0.28 -21.66
C THR A 202 -5.15 -0.52 -20.27
N VAL A 203 -5.55 -1.75 -19.96
CA VAL A 203 -6.06 -2.11 -18.64
C VAL A 203 -4.99 -1.95 -17.56
N VAL A 204 -3.78 -2.47 -17.79
CA VAL A 204 -2.66 -2.34 -16.85
C VAL A 204 -2.29 -0.87 -16.65
N ARG A 205 -2.22 -0.08 -17.72
CA ARG A 205 -1.92 1.35 -17.67
C ARG A 205 -3.00 2.11 -16.89
N ASN A 206 -4.28 1.76 -17.04
CA ASN A 206 -5.36 2.37 -16.27
C ASN A 206 -5.25 2.02 -14.79
N ALA A 207 -4.91 0.78 -14.44
CA ALA A 207 -4.64 0.39 -13.05
C ALA A 207 -3.46 1.21 -12.46
N LEU A 208 -2.35 1.34 -13.20
CA LEU A 208 -1.22 2.17 -12.76
C LEU A 208 -1.62 3.63 -12.55
N LYS A 209 -2.43 4.21 -13.46
CA LYS A 209 -2.99 5.55 -13.29
C LYS A 209 -3.86 5.66 -12.04
N THR A 210 -4.69 4.65 -11.76
CA THR A 210 -5.48 4.60 -10.51
C THR A 210 -4.59 4.60 -9.28
N ARG A 211 -3.49 3.83 -9.25
CA ARG A 211 -2.54 3.88 -8.13
C ARG A 211 -1.96 5.28 -7.97
N TYR A 212 -1.41 5.86 -9.04
CA TYR A 212 -0.77 7.18 -9.00
C TYR A 212 -1.74 8.29 -8.59
N LYS A 213 -2.99 8.23 -9.06
CA LYS A 213 -4.08 9.14 -8.68
C LYS A 213 -4.25 9.23 -7.16
N HIS A 214 -4.17 8.10 -6.45
CA HIS A 214 -4.46 8.02 -5.02
C HIS A 214 -3.21 7.96 -4.11
N LEU A 215 -2.01 8.26 -4.62
CA LEU A 215 -0.79 8.14 -3.80
C LEU A 215 -0.80 9.02 -2.54
N LEU A 216 -1.37 10.23 -2.61
CA LEU A 216 -1.49 11.11 -1.45
C LEU A 216 -2.43 10.54 -0.37
N VAL A 217 -3.45 9.77 -0.78
CA VAL A 217 -4.33 9.06 0.15
C VAL A 217 -3.51 8.05 0.94
N PHE A 218 -2.75 7.19 0.25
CA PHE A 218 -1.86 6.23 0.91
C PHE A 218 -0.83 6.94 1.81
N TYR A 219 -0.19 8.00 1.32
CA TYR A 219 0.83 8.72 2.09
C TYR A 219 0.26 9.32 3.38
N THR A 220 -0.94 9.89 3.30
CA THR A 220 -1.68 10.38 4.47
C THR A 220 -2.05 9.27 5.43
N LEU A 221 -2.52 8.13 4.92
CA LEU A 221 -2.87 6.98 5.75
C LEU A 221 -1.66 6.34 6.43
N PHE A 222 -0.49 6.32 5.79
CA PHE A 222 0.76 5.88 6.42
C PHE A 222 1.15 6.79 7.58
N TYR A 223 1.03 8.11 7.42
CA TYR A 223 1.23 9.05 8.53
C TYR A 223 0.21 8.83 9.66
N GLN A 224 -1.08 8.65 9.32
CA GLN A 224 -2.12 8.35 10.30
C GLN A 224 -1.79 7.06 11.06
N HIS A 225 -1.44 5.97 10.37
CA HIS A 225 -1.02 4.71 11.00
C HIS A 225 0.12 4.91 12.00
N VAL A 226 1.16 5.68 11.62
CA VAL A 226 2.29 5.98 12.52
C VAL A 226 1.86 6.75 13.76
N THR A 227 0.81 7.58 13.66
CA THR A 227 0.35 8.45 14.76
C THR A 227 -0.72 7.83 15.65
N ASN A 228 -1.63 7.01 15.11
CA ASN A 228 -2.78 6.47 15.83
C ASN A 228 -2.88 4.94 15.83
N GLY A 229 -2.10 4.24 15.00
CA GLY A 229 -2.08 2.78 14.92
C GLY A 229 -3.14 2.14 14.01
N ASP A 230 -4.04 2.94 13.39
CA ASP A 230 -5.08 2.39 12.53
C ASP A 230 -4.50 1.75 11.25
N PRO A 231 -5.09 0.66 10.73
CA PRO A 231 -4.64 0.07 9.47
C PRO A 231 -4.85 0.99 8.26
N VAL A 232 -3.92 0.92 7.30
CA VAL A 232 -3.99 1.66 6.03
C VAL A 232 -5.08 1.07 5.14
N VAL A 233 -5.12 -0.26 5.05
CA VAL A 233 -6.20 -1.01 4.40
C VAL A 233 -6.94 -1.82 5.46
N ARG A 234 -8.27 -1.83 5.40
CA ARG A 234 -9.13 -2.44 6.42
C ARG A 234 -10.10 -3.42 5.76
N PRO A 235 -10.33 -4.61 6.34
CA PRO A 235 -11.52 -5.38 6.00
C PRO A 235 -12.76 -4.63 6.48
N LEU A 236 -13.92 -4.90 5.89
CA LEU A 236 -15.15 -4.18 6.26
C LEU A 236 -15.48 -4.31 7.74
N PHE A 237 -15.25 -5.49 8.34
CA PHE A 237 -15.58 -5.73 9.74
C PHE A 237 -14.81 -4.87 10.75
N TYR A 238 -13.70 -4.25 10.35
CA TYR A 238 -12.97 -3.31 11.21
C TYR A 238 -13.83 -2.09 11.55
N GLU A 239 -14.59 -1.58 10.58
CA GLU A 239 -15.51 -0.44 10.74
C GLU A 239 -16.96 -0.90 10.96
N TYR A 240 -17.32 -2.07 10.43
CA TYR A 240 -18.69 -2.59 10.35
C TYR A 240 -18.74 -4.04 10.85
N PRO A 241 -18.70 -4.29 12.18
CA PRO A 241 -18.47 -5.63 12.75
C PRO A 241 -19.40 -6.75 12.25
N ASP A 242 -20.61 -6.42 11.83
CA ASP A 242 -21.59 -7.38 11.29
C ASP A 242 -21.22 -7.92 9.88
N MET A 243 -20.18 -7.37 9.24
CA MET A 243 -19.72 -7.73 7.89
C MET A 243 -18.46 -8.63 7.91
N ILE A 244 -18.33 -9.49 8.92
CA ILE A 244 -17.17 -10.38 9.09
C ILE A 244 -16.97 -11.39 7.96
N ASP A 245 -18.05 -11.81 7.30
CA ASP A 245 -18.02 -12.83 6.25
C ASP A 245 -17.69 -12.25 4.85
N ILE A 246 -17.43 -10.94 4.74
CA ILE A 246 -17.08 -10.29 3.48
C ILE A 246 -15.56 -10.14 3.37
N ASP A 247 -14.95 -10.88 2.44
CA ASP A 247 -13.51 -10.97 2.23
C ASP A 247 -13.03 -10.49 0.85
N ASP A 248 -13.95 -10.08 -0.02
CA ASP A 248 -13.68 -9.58 -1.38
C ASP A 248 -13.85 -8.05 -1.54
N HIS A 249 -13.98 -7.35 -0.41
CA HIS A 249 -14.07 -5.89 -0.28
C HIS A 249 -13.02 -5.39 0.72
N ILE A 250 -12.46 -4.21 0.44
CA ILE A 250 -11.58 -3.52 1.39
C ILE A 250 -11.88 -2.03 1.46
N LEU A 251 -11.55 -1.44 2.59
CA LEU A 251 -11.50 0.01 2.77
C LEU A 251 -10.04 0.48 2.72
N ILE A 252 -9.80 1.60 2.06
CA ILE A 252 -8.53 2.34 2.13
C ILE A 252 -8.79 3.52 3.06
N GLY A 253 -8.28 3.42 4.28
CA GLY A 253 -8.72 4.25 5.41
C GLY A 253 -10.21 4.05 5.68
N THR A 254 -10.93 5.16 5.87
CA THR A 254 -12.39 5.18 6.03
C THR A 254 -13.14 5.60 4.77
N ASP A 255 -12.42 6.06 3.74
CA ASP A 255 -12.97 6.98 2.75
C ASP A 255 -13.14 6.34 1.37
N ILE A 256 -12.43 5.26 1.08
CA ILE A 256 -12.53 4.57 -0.22
C ILE A 256 -12.89 3.11 0.00
N LEU A 257 -13.98 2.67 -0.61
CA LEU A 257 -14.36 1.27 -0.72
C LEU A 257 -13.88 0.73 -2.07
N ALA A 258 -13.01 -0.28 -2.07
CA ALA A 258 -12.56 -0.94 -3.28
C ALA A 258 -13.08 -2.38 -3.34
N THR A 259 -13.56 -2.77 -4.51
CA THR A 259 -14.17 -4.09 -4.74
C THR A 259 -13.51 -4.74 -5.96
N PRO A 260 -12.27 -5.27 -5.81
CA PRO A 260 -11.56 -5.87 -6.92
C PRO A 260 -12.29 -7.07 -7.52
N VAL A 261 -12.21 -7.23 -8.84
CA VAL A 261 -12.71 -8.43 -9.53
C VAL A 261 -11.61 -9.49 -9.52
N MET A 262 -11.83 -10.56 -8.75
CA MET A 262 -10.85 -11.63 -8.52
C MET A 262 -11.34 -13.00 -9.02
N GLU A 263 -12.24 -12.99 -10.00
CA GLU A 263 -12.82 -14.19 -10.60
C GLU A 263 -12.67 -14.16 -12.13
N LYS A 264 -12.42 -15.33 -12.71
CA LYS A 264 -12.26 -15.51 -14.15
C LYS A 264 -13.57 -15.27 -14.90
N GLY A 265 -13.53 -14.47 -15.95
CA GLY A 265 -14.66 -14.27 -16.87
C GLY A 265 -15.83 -13.48 -16.28
N ALA A 266 -15.66 -12.85 -15.10
CA ALA A 266 -16.71 -12.13 -14.40
C ALA A 266 -17.37 -11.07 -15.30
N LYS A 267 -18.70 -11.10 -15.35
CA LYS A 267 -19.55 -10.12 -16.06
C LYS A 267 -20.31 -9.22 -15.13
N THR A 268 -20.43 -9.63 -13.87
CA THR A 268 -21.10 -8.88 -12.82
C THR A 268 -20.29 -9.00 -11.54
N LYS A 269 -20.38 -7.97 -10.68
CA LYS A 269 -19.92 -8.05 -9.29
C LYS A 269 -21.00 -7.48 -8.38
N THR A 270 -21.33 -8.23 -7.34
CA THR A 270 -22.20 -7.73 -6.26
C THR A 270 -21.34 -6.95 -5.29
N VAL A 271 -21.72 -5.70 -5.03
CA VAL A 271 -21.10 -4.84 -4.04
C VAL A 271 -22.00 -4.81 -2.81
N HIS A 272 -21.40 -5.11 -1.67
CA HIS A 272 -22.01 -4.99 -0.36
C HIS A 272 -21.66 -3.61 0.20
N PHE A 273 -22.58 -2.65 0.12
CA PHE A 273 -22.30 -1.29 0.58
C PHE A 273 -22.37 -1.25 2.10
N PRO A 274 -21.24 -0.98 2.79
CA PRO A 274 -21.23 -1.01 4.24
C PRO A 274 -21.86 0.24 4.84
N GLY A 275 -22.27 0.14 6.11
CA GLY A 275 -22.96 1.18 6.85
C GLY A 275 -24.46 0.98 6.93
N ASN A 276 -25.16 2.05 7.32
CA ASN A 276 -26.61 2.05 7.51
C ASN A 276 -27.31 2.95 6.48
N GLU A 277 -28.60 3.19 6.68
CA GLU A 277 -29.42 4.02 5.79
C GLU A 277 -28.96 5.49 5.64
N ASP A 278 -28.12 5.98 6.56
CA ASP A 278 -27.53 7.32 6.54
C ASP A 278 -26.14 7.35 5.90
N THR A 279 -25.56 6.19 5.58
CA THR A 279 -24.27 6.08 4.91
C THR A 279 -24.48 6.01 3.40
N PHE A 280 -23.61 6.67 2.64
CA PHE A 280 -23.69 6.67 1.18
C PHE A 280 -22.30 6.56 0.55
N TRP A 281 -22.24 6.04 -0.67
CA TRP A 281 -21.02 5.74 -1.41
C TRP A 281 -21.13 6.23 -2.86
N TYR A 282 -20.20 7.09 -3.26
CA TYR A 282 -20.10 7.68 -4.59
C TYR A 282 -19.21 6.84 -5.51
N ARG A 283 -19.75 6.34 -6.62
CA ARG A 283 -18.98 5.50 -7.55
C ARG A 283 -17.96 6.31 -8.35
N ALA A 284 -16.68 6.00 -8.15
CA ALA A 284 -15.55 6.85 -8.58
C ALA A 284 -14.76 6.31 -9.80
N ASP A 285 -14.99 5.07 -10.22
CA ASP A 285 -14.30 4.43 -11.34
C ASP A 285 -14.78 4.90 -12.73
N LEU A 286 -15.89 5.63 -12.80
CA LEU A 286 -16.63 5.83 -14.05
C LEU A 286 -15.93 6.73 -15.09
N CYS A 287 -14.84 7.43 -14.77
CA CYS A 287 -13.99 8.26 -15.67
C CYS A 287 -14.70 9.26 -16.61
N THR A 288 -16.03 9.31 -16.62
CA THR A 288 -16.91 9.94 -17.63
C THR A 288 -17.69 11.12 -17.07
N GLY A 289 -17.53 11.41 -15.77
CA GLY A 289 -18.29 12.45 -15.06
C GLY A 289 -19.68 12.02 -14.59
N ASN A 290 -20.15 10.82 -14.96
CA ASN A 290 -21.46 10.30 -14.57
C ASN A 290 -21.39 9.55 -13.23
N TRP A 291 -21.28 10.27 -12.12
CA TRP A 291 -21.23 9.67 -10.79
C TRP A 291 -22.59 9.10 -10.38
N THR A 292 -22.57 7.96 -9.68
CA THR A 292 -23.75 7.37 -9.04
C THR A 292 -23.54 7.28 -7.53
N VAL A 293 -24.62 7.30 -6.76
CA VAL A 293 -24.59 7.10 -5.30
C VAL A 293 -25.38 5.89 -4.91
N HIS A 294 -24.83 5.19 -3.93
CA HIS A 294 -25.34 3.95 -3.41
C HIS A 294 -25.50 4.06 -1.89
N ARG A 295 -26.57 3.50 -1.36
CA ARG A 295 -26.91 3.61 0.06
C ARG A 295 -26.20 2.49 0.83
N GLY A 296 -25.72 2.77 2.04
CA GLY A 296 -25.21 1.76 2.96
C GLY A 296 -26.30 0.76 3.36
N GLY A 297 -25.89 -0.46 3.67
CA GLY A 297 -26.79 -1.56 4.02
C GLY A 297 -27.49 -2.19 2.82
N THR A 298 -27.17 -1.79 1.59
CA THR A 298 -27.69 -2.40 0.36
C THR A 298 -26.66 -3.33 -0.29
N ASN A 299 -27.19 -4.29 -1.07
CA ASN A 299 -26.39 -5.13 -1.95
C ASN A 299 -26.81 -4.84 -3.38
N GLU A 300 -25.89 -4.40 -4.22
CA GLU A 300 -26.19 -4.01 -5.60
C GLU A 300 -25.26 -4.73 -6.57
N THR A 301 -25.83 -5.22 -7.67
CA THR A 301 -25.06 -5.94 -8.70
C THR A 301 -24.73 -5.00 -9.85
N PHE A 302 -23.44 -4.86 -10.13
CA PHE A 302 -22.92 -4.04 -11.21
C PHE A 302 -22.43 -4.91 -12.36
N ASN A 303 -22.68 -4.48 -13.59
CA ASN A 303 -21.98 -5.03 -14.76
C ASN A 303 -20.51 -4.62 -14.69
N VAL A 304 -19.63 -5.60 -14.87
CA VAL A 304 -18.17 -5.40 -14.93
C VAL A 304 -17.60 -6.04 -16.19
N ASP A 305 -16.53 -5.45 -16.69
CA ASP A 305 -15.73 -6.01 -17.76
C ASP A 305 -14.24 -5.87 -17.39
N ILE A 306 -13.34 -6.26 -18.29
CA ILE A 306 -11.91 -6.22 -18.01
C ILE A 306 -11.37 -4.79 -17.83
N GLN A 307 -12.07 -3.77 -18.34
CA GLN A 307 -11.65 -2.37 -18.28
C GLN A 307 -11.94 -1.72 -16.93
N ASN A 308 -12.86 -2.29 -16.14
CA ASN A 308 -13.28 -1.69 -14.87
C ASN A 308 -13.15 -2.63 -13.67
N SER A 309 -12.88 -2.01 -12.52
CA SER A 309 -12.89 -2.64 -11.20
C SER A 309 -13.47 -1.59 -10.25
N PRO A 310 -14.72 -1.78 -9.75
CA PRO A 310 -15.41 -0.72 -9.05
C PRO A 310 -14.69 -0.28 -7.77
N TYR A 311 -14.73 1.03 -7.52
CA TYR A 311 -14.36 1.63 -6.26
C TYR A 311 -15.21 2.88 -6.01
N PHE A 312 -15.39 3.22 -4.75
CA PHE A 312 -16.34 4.22 -4.29
C PHE A 312 -15.72 5.13 -3.24
N TYR A 313 -16.09 6.39 -3.22
CA TYR A 313 -15.74 7.32 -2.15
C TYR A 313 -16.91 7.44 -1.17
N ARG A 314 -16.61 7.46 0.13
CA ARG A 314 -17.63 7.58 1.17
C ARG A 314 -18.23 8.98 1.17
N ALA A 315 -19.54 9.10 1.30
CA ALA A 315 -20.18 10.39 1.59
C ALA A 315 -19.75 10.89 2.98
N GLY A 316 -19.42 12.17 3.09
CA GLY A 316 -18.75 12.77 4.24
C GLY A 316 -17.22 12.86 4.13
N SER A 317 -16.62 12.36 3.04
CA SER A 317 -15.16 12.33 2.87
C SER A 317 -14.63 13.39 1.90
N ILE A 318 -13.43 13.88 2.16
CA ILE A 318 -12.63 14.65 1.20
C ILE A 318 -11.44 13.80 0.75
N VAL A 319 -11.39 13.49 -0.54
CA VAL A 319 -10.32 12.68 -1.16
C VAL A 319 -9.49 13.56 -2.09
N VAL A 320 -8.21 13.73 -1.75
CA VAL A 320 -7.25 14.50 -2.56
C VAL A 320 -6.50 13.57 -3.51
N VAL A 321 -6.54 13.89 -4.80
CA VAL A 321 -5.91 13.07 -5.83
C VAL A 321 -5.13 13.91 -6.84
N THR A 322 -4.26 13.24 -7.60
CA THR A 322 -3.66 13.82 -8.80
C THR A 322 -4.36 13.30 -10.07
N ASN A 323 -4.78 14.23 -10.92
CA ASN A 323 -5.32 13.89 -12.25
C ASN A 323 -4.25 13.98 -13.35
N LYS A 324 -3.03 14.45 -13.02
CA LYS A 324 -1.94 14.57 -13.98
C LYS A 324 -1.08 13.32 -13.96
N GLN A 325 -0.79 12.82 -15.16
CA GLN A 325 0.01 11.62 -15.33
C GLN A 325 1.49 12.00 -15.35
N ARG A 326 2.29 11.29 -14.55
CA ARG A 326 3.75 11.40 -14.47
C ARG A 326 4.38 10.03 -14.62
N THR A 327 5.68 10.00 -14.90
CA THR A 327 6.46 8.77 -15.06
C THR A 327 6.95 8.19 -13.73
N SER A 328 7.04 9.02 -12.69
CA SER A 328 7.46 8.66 -11.33
C SER A 328 6.79 9.56 -10.30
N THR A 329 6.89 9.19 -9.02
CA THR A 329 6.38 9.99 -7.89
C THR A 329 7.13 11.30 -7.68
N GLU A 330 8.41 11.36 -8.06
CA GLU A 330 9.20 12.60 -8.03
C GLU A 330 8.53 13.71 -8.86
N GLY A 331 8.01 13.36 -10.05
CA GLY A 331 7.30 14.29 -10.90
C GLY A 331 5.92 14.74 -10.37
N LEU A 332 5.42 14.13 -9.29
CA LEU A 332 4.17 14.53 -8.63
C LEU A 332 4.36 15.63 -7.58
N LEU A 333 5.58 15.86 -7.10
CA LEU A 333 5.85 16.82 -6.02
C LEU A 333 5.55 18.27 -6.45
N ASP A 334 5.71 18.58 -7.74
CA ASP A 334 5.44 19.91 -8.31
C ASP A 334 4.06 20.00 -8.99
N ASP A 335 3.13 19.08 -8.68
CA ASP A 335 1.85 19.01 -9.39
C ASP A 335 0.72 19.81 -8.74
N HIS A 336 -0.37 19.92 -9.50
CA HIS A 336 -1.62 20.43 -8.97
C HIS A 336 -2.57 19.29 -8.64
N PHE A 337 -3.16 19.35 -7.45
CA PHE A 337 -4.08 18.32 -6.97
C PHE A 337 -5.54 18.72 -7.18
N THR A 338 -6.38 17.71 -7.38
CA THR A 338 -7.84 17.83 -7.43
C THR A 338 -8.39 17.32 -6.11
N ILE A 339 -9.30 18.10 -5.52
CA ILE A 339 -10.02 17.72 -4.30
C ILE A 339 -11.39 17.20 -4.70
N TYR A 340 -11.73 15.99 -4.26
CA TYR A 340 -13.09 15.47 -4.34
C TYR A 340 -13.75 15.62 -2.97
N ALA A 341 -14.64 16.61 -2.83
CA ALA A 341 -15.47 16.81 -1.64
C ALA A 341 -16.78 16.03 -1.81
N ASN A 342 -16.85 14.84 -1.23
CA ASN A 342 -18.01 13.95 -1.33
C ASN A 342 -18.94 14.24 -0.15
N ALA A 343 -19.91 15.15 -0.32
CA ALA A 343 -20.76 15.60 0.78
C ALA A 343 -21.70 14.48 1.28
N ASP A 344 -21.93 14.44 2.58
CA ASP A 344 -22.96 13.61 3.20
C ASP A 344 -24.37 14.19 2.93
N PRO A 345 -25.47 13.51 3.34
CA PRO A 345 -26.83 14.02 3.18
C PRO A 345 -27.09 15.38 3.85
N LYS A 346 -26.24 15.78 4.80
CA LYS A 346 -26.33 17.06 5.50
C LYS A 346 -25.50 18.14 4.79
N GLY A 347 -24.76 17.81 3.74
CA GLY A 347 -23.90 18.73 3.00
C GLY A 347 -22.51 18.94 3.60
N TYR A 348 -22.01 17.96 4.37
CA TYR A 348 -20.72 18.02 5.06
C TYR A 348 -19.73 17.05 4.44
N ALA A 349 -18.47 17.45 4.30
CA ALA A 349 -17.37 16.51 4.07
C ALA A 349 -16.11 16.93 4.83
N THR A 350 -15.32 15.96 5.27
CA THR A 350 -14.03 16.21 5.94
C THR A 350 -12.95 15.28 5.42
N GLY A 351 -11.70 15.70 5.50
CA GLY A 351 -10.57 14.83 5.19
C GLY A 351 -9.25 15.42 5.66
N PHE A 352 -8.21 14.63 5.57
CA PHE A 352 -6.85 15.04 5.91
C PHE A 352 -5.93 14.91 4.71
N LEU A 353 -4.88 15.73 4.71
CA LEU A 353 -3.79 15.62 3.74
C LEU A 353 -2.46 15.81 4.45
N TYR A 354 -1.58 14.83 4.33
CA TYR A 354 -0.22 14.89 4.84
C TYR A 354 0.79 15.08 3.70
N SER A 355 1.79 15.93 3.93
CA SER A 355 2.95 16.09 3.06
C SER A 355 4.20 16.42 3.87
N ASP A 356 5.33 15.89 3.43
CA ASP A 356 6.68 16.26 3.88
C ASP A 356 7.63 16.16 2.66
N ASP A 357 8.94 16.16 2.89
CA ASP A 357 9.93 16.05 1.80
C ASP A 357 10.03 14.65 1.15
N GLY A 358 9.30 13.65 1.64
CA GLY A 358 9.27 12.28 1.14
C GLY A 358 10.52 11.44 1.43
N VAL A 359 11.55 12.01 2.08
CA VAL A 359 12.88 11.39 2.16
C VAL A 359 13.47 11.40 3.56
N SER A 360 13.47 12.53 4.25
CA SER A 360 14.24 12.71 5.48
C SER A 360 13.46 12.37 6.76
N PHE A 361 14.14 12.49 7.90
CA PHE A 361 13.52 12.45 9.23
C PHE A 361 13.12 13.85 9.74
N ASP A 362 13.20 14.90 8.91
CA ASP A 362 12.89 16.27 9.34
C ASP A 362 11.42 16.43 9.79
N TYR A 363 10.50 15.57 9.31
CA TYR A 363 9.13 15.52 9.82
C TYR A 363 9.07 15.20 11.32
N GLN A 364 10.02 14.41 11.83
CA GLN A 364 10.13 13.99 13.22
C GLN A 364 11.07 14.91 14.02
N ASP A 365 12.22 15.26 13.45
CA ASP A 365 13.28 15.96 14.16
C ASP A 365 13.09 17.48 14.19
N LYS A 366 12.31 18.03 13.25
CA LYS A 366 12.11 19.47 13.04
C LYS A 366 10.65 19.88 12.85
N ASP A 367 9.70 18.95 13.00
CA ASP A 367 8.30 19.12 12.62
C ASP A 367 8.10 19.62 11.17
N TYR A 368 9.04 19.31 10.27
CA TYR A 368 9.01 19.75 8.87
C TYR A 368 8.10 18.89 8.02
N PHE A 369 6.80 19.10 8.22
CA PHE A 369 5.71 18.52 7.45
C PHE A 369 4.51 19.47 7.47
N CYS A 370 3.50 19.15 6.68
CA CYS A 370 2.22 19.84 6.63
C CYS A 370 1.10 18.82 6.76
N LEU A 371 0.31 18.93 7.82
CA LEU A 371 -0.95 18.19 7.97
C LEU A 371 -2.10 19.18 7.86
N LEU A 372 -2.86 19.07 6.79
CA LEU A 372 -4.08 19.85 6.57
C LEU A 372 -5.29 19.07 7.06
N GLU A 373 -6.15 19.75 7.82
CA GLU A 373 -7.54 19.36 7.98
C GLU A 373 -8.38 20.13 6.95
N MET A 374 -9.17 19.41 6.18
CA MET A 374 -10.04 19.98 5.14
C MET A 374 -11.49 19.73 5.50
N LYS A 375 -12.33 20.73 5.26
CA LYS A 375 -13.76 20.73 5.57
C LYS A 375 -14.53 21.34 4.40
N TYR A 376 -15.68 20.77 4.08
CA TYR A 376 -16.65 21.31 3.14
C TYR A 376 -18.01 21.37 3.80
N TYR A 377 -18.72 22.49 3.58
CA TYR A 377 -20.04 22.75 4.15
C TYR A 377 -20.94 23.42 3.12
N THR A 378 -22.22 23.04 3.07
CA THR A 378 -23.25 23.77 2.32
C THR A 378 -24.00 24.79 3.19
N HIS A 379 -23.94 24.67 4.52
CA HIS A 379 -24.55 25.60 5.48
C HIS A 379 -23.88 25.46 6.87
N PRO A 380 -23.71 26.54 7.69
CA PRO A 380 -24.04 27.95 7.47
C PRO A 380 -22.95 28.77 6.76
N VAL A 381 -21.73 28.24 6.63
CA VAL A 381 -20.64 28.86 5.87
C VAL A 381 -20.43 28.00 4.62
N TYR A 382 -20.94 28.45 3.48
CA TYR A 382 -20.83 27.70 2.24
C TYR A 382 -19.39 27.70 1.72
N GLY A 383 -18.84 26.51 1.43
CA GLY A 383 -17.58 26.39 0.70
C GLY A 383 -16.60 25.38 1.28
N PHE A 384 -15.41 25.37 0.69
CA PHE A 384 -14.27 24.56 1.10
C PHE A 384 -13.34 25.37 2.00
N HIS A 385 -12.93 24.76 3.10
CA HIS A 385 -12.03 25.34 4.08
C HIS A 385 -10.93 24.34 4.37
N TYR A 386 -9.71 24.84 4.59
CA TYR A 386 -8.63 24.02 5.09
C TYR A 386 -7.78 24.81 6.08
N GLU A 387 -7.21 24.10 7.04
CA GLU A 387 -6.30 24.65 8.02
C GLU A 387 -5.13 23.69 8.23
N GLN A 388 -3.93 24.25 8.39
CA GLN A 388 -2.77 23.47 8.81
C GLN A 388 -2.89 23.23 10.31
N VAL A 389 -3.17 21.98 10.69
CA VAL A 389 -3.37 21.60 12.09
C VAL A 389 -2.07 21.17 12.78
N LYS A 390 -1.07 20.70 12.01
CA LYS A 390 0.24 20.28 12.52
C LYS A 390 1.37 20.50 11.50
N GLY A 391 2.60 20.53 12.03
CA GLY A 391 3.83 20.73 11.28
C GLY A 391 4.08 22.20 10.94
N ASN A 392 5.29 22.52 10.49
CA ASN A 392 5.73 23.89 10.18
C ASN A 392 6.10 24.11 8.71
N MET A 393 5.96 23.08 7.86
CA MET A 393 6.22 23.19 6.43
C MET A 393 5.05 23.91 5.76
N GLU A 394 5.34 24.91 4.92
CA GLU A 394 4.33 25.47 4.01
C GLU A 394 3.94 24.42 2.97
N LEU A 395 2.67 24.42 2.55
CA LEU A 395 2.21 23.49 1.53
C LEU A 395 3.00 23.71 0.23
N ASN A 396 3.72 22.68 -0.22
CA ASN A 396 4.62 22.74 -1.37
C ASN A 396 3.94 22.45 -2.72
N PHE A 397 2.62 22.26 -2.73
CA PHE A 397 1.81 22.09 -3.92
C PHE A 397 0.56 22.94 -3.87
N SER A 398 -0.16 23.01 -5.00
CA SER A 398 -1.37 23.81 -5.13
C SER A 398 -2.57 22.95 -5.53
N PHE A 399 -3.76 23.40 -5.14
CA PHE A 399 -5.02 22.80 -5.59
C PHE A 399 -5.46 23.51 -6.87
N LYS A 400 -5.82 22.73 -7.90
CA LYS A 400 -6.31 23.27 -9.18
C LYS A 400 -7.83 23.30 -9.25
N GLU A 401 -8.46 22.28 -8.69
CA GLU A 401 -9.90 22.06 -8.84
C GLU A 401 -10.46 21.43 -7.58
N ILE A 402 -11.64 21.87 -7.19
CA ILE A 402 -12.48 21.21 -6.19
C ILE A 402 -13.72 20.71 -6.91
N VAL A 403 -13.91 19.39 -6.90
CA VAL A 403 -15.12 18.74 -7.41
C VAL A 403 -15.98 18.37 -6.22
N VAL A 404 -17.16 18.96 -6.15
CA VAL A 404 -18.14 18.68 -5.09
C VAL A 404 -19.17 17.69 -5.61
N HIS A 405 -19.39 16.63 -4.84
CA HIS A 405 -20.52 15.73 -5.02
C HIS A 405 -21.53 15.94 -3.90
N GLU A 406 -22.78 16.16 -4.25
CA GLU A 406 -23.90 16.28 -3.31
C GLU A 406 -24.95 15.23 -3.64
N ILE A 407 -25.70 14.78 -2.64
CA ILE A 407 -26.83 13.84 -2.83
C ILE A 407 -28.08 14.67 -3.11
N PRO A 408 -28.63 14.69 -4.34
CA PRO A 408 -29.84 15.45 -4.63
C PRO A 408 -31.09 14.72 -4.15
N GLU A 409 -32.16 15.46 -3.90
CA GLU A 409 -33.48 14.91 -3.52
C GLU A 409 -34.03 13.90 -4.55
N SER A 410 -33.59 13.97 -5.82
CA SER A 410 -34.04 13.12 -6.93
C SER A 410 -33.14 11.90 -7.22
N GLY A 411 -32.05 11.69 -6.47
CA GLY A 411 -31.17 10.51 -6.58
C GLY A 411 -30.14 10.51 -7.73
N ASN A 412 -30.26 11.38 -8.73
CA ASN A 412 -29.27 11.53 -9.81
C ASN A 412 -28.24 12.62 -9.50
N ILE A 413 -26.97 12.27 -9.31
CA ILE A 413 -25.91 13.24 -8.95
C ILE A 413 -25.36 13.94 -10.19
N ALA A 414 -25.27 15.27 -10.11
CA ALA A 414 -24.44 16.06 -11.00
C ALA A 414 -23.30 16.69 -10.17
N PRO A 415 -22.02 16.33 -10.39
CA PRO A 415 -20.90 17.00 -9.74
C PRO A 415 -20.89 18.50 -10.06
N ILE A 416 -20.58 19.32 -9.06
CA ILE A 416 -20.30 20.74 -9.26
C ILE A 416 -18.78 20.92 -9.20
N SER A 417 -18.15 21.25 -10.33
CA SER A 417 -16.74 21.63 -10.38
C SER A 417 -16.56 23.11 -10.09
N ILE A 418 -15.67 23.41 -9.15
CA ILE A 418 -15.27 24.76 -8.77
C ILE A 418 -13.78 24.91 -9.10
N GLU A 419 -13.44 25.87 -9.97
CA GLU A 419 -12.05 26.21 -10.27
C GLU A 419 -11.46 27.00 -9.09
N VAL A 420 -10.30 26.57 -8.60
CA VAL A 420 -9.63 27.25 -7.47
C VAL A 420 -8.82 28.42 -8.02
N VAL A 421 -9.17 29.64 -7.60
CA VAL A 421 -8.39 30.85 -7.89
C VAL A 421 -7.49 31.15 -6.69
N PRO A 422 -6.15 31.05 -6.81
CA PRO A 422 -5.25 31.30 -5.69
C PRO A 422 -5.47 32.68 -5.05
N GLY A 423 -5.70 32.72 -3.75
CA GLY A 423 -5.86 33.97 -2.97
C GLY A 423 -7.29 34.50 -2.83
N LYS A 424 -8.32 33.72 -3.15
CA LYS A 424 -9.74 34.04 -2.89
C LYS A 424 -10.48 32.90 -2.22
#